data_AF-A0A535RTT9-F1
#
_entry.id   AF-A0A535RTT9-F1
#
_cell.length_a   1.000
_cell.length_b   1.000
_cell.length_c   1.000
_cell.angle_alpha   90.00
_cell.angle_beta   90.00
_cell.angle_gamma   90.00
#
_symmetry.space_group_name_H-M   'P 1'
#
loop_
_entity.id
_entity.type
_entity.pdbx_description
1 polymer ?
#
loop_
_entity_poly.entity_id
_entity_poly.type
_entity_poly.pdbx_seq_one_letter_code
_entity_poly.pdbx_strand_id
1 'polypeptide(L)'
;MHRRFRSIRTALALSLVAVYALSSSVVARTTAQQQADTPALVTGGGTIQLALGVASFGVNAKRPANYVPGSGDAEGRINYDRHFQLVGGRRVNVPVKYMLADVVPQGPNQTGGSATLVGDCTAPGAECPGSGTYRSVEVYVEDNSDQGAGHDVFQISFCRGSATLPSVTFPALPFGCDPFEGNTLRSGNIQIRAQ
;
A
#
# COMPACT_ATOMS: atom_id res chain seq x y z
N MET A 1 -85.30 -13.41 36.69
CA MET A 1 -84.63 -14.72 36.52
C MET A 1 -83.78 -14.67 35.25
N HIS A 2 -82.53 -15.18 35.32
CA HIS A 2 -81.55 -15.38 34.24
C HIS A 2 -80.77 -14.14 33.76
N ARG A 3 -79.56 -13.90 34.29
CA ARG A 3 -78.22 -14.39 33.83
C ARG A 3 -77.88 -13.84 32.43
N ARG A 4 -76.85 -13.04 32.20
CA ARG A 4 -75.43 -13.39 31.86
C ARG A 4 -74.80 -12.15 31.18
N PHE A 5 -73.51 -11.83 31.07
CA PHE A 5 -72.21 -12.37 31.47
C PHE A 5 -71.19 -11.21 31.27
N ARG A 6 -70.16 -11.13 32.11
CA ARG A 6 -68.98 -10.25 31.92
C ARG A 6 -68.15 -10.72 30.72
N SER A 7 -67.53 -9.79 29.99
CA SER A 7 -66.24 -10.07 29.34
C SER A 7 -65.42 -8.77 29.24
N ILE A 8 -64.46 -8.63 30.17
CA ILE A 8 -63.40 -7.63 30.11
C ILE A 8 -62.35 -8.20 29.16
N ARG A 9 -62.18 -7.58 27.99
CA ARG A 9 -61.09 -7.92 27.08
C ARG A 9 -59.83 -7.19 27.55
N THR A 10 -58.96 -7.94 28.21
CA THR A 10 -57.56 -7.60 28.48
C THR A 10 -56.83 -7.36 27.16
N ALA A 11 -56.26 -6.18 27.00
CA ALA A 11 -55.32 -5.87 25.94
C ALA A 11 -53.96 -6.49 26.28
N LEU A 12 -53.53 -7.49 25.49
CA LEU A 12 -52.16 -8.00 25.53
C LEU A 12 -51.41 -7.40 24.35
N ALA A 13 -50.67 -6.32 24.59
CA ALA A 13 -49.71 -5.80 23.62
C ALA A 13 -48.44 -6.64 23.69
N LEU A 14 -48.24 -7.54 22.72
CA LEU A 14 -46.93 -8.17 22.50
C LEU A 14 -46.01 -7.14 21.81
N SER A 15 -45.06 -6.57 22.54
CA SER A 15 -43.97 -5.81 21.93
C SER A 15 -42.96 -6.77 21.30
N LEU A 16 -42.86 -6.76 19.97
CA LEU A 16 -41.78 -7.42 19.25
C LEU A 16 -40.48 -6.64 19.49
N VAL A 17 -39.55 -7.18 20.28
CA VAL A 17 -38.18 -6.68 20.37
C VAL A 17 -37.37 -7.36 19.27
N ALA A 18 -37.17 -6.65 18.16
CA ALA A 18 -36.25 -7.08 17.11
C ALA A 18 -34.81 -6.85 17.58
N VAL A 19 -34.15 -7.91 18.07
CA VAL A 19 -32.72 -7.90 18.36
C VAL A 19 -31.97 -7.97 17.03
N TYR A 20 -31.46 -6.84 16.57
CA TYR A 20 -30.51 -6.80 15.45
C TYR A 20 -29.20 -7.46 15.91
N ALA A 21 -28.96 -8.69 15.47
CA ALA A 21 -27.65 -9.29 15.53
C ALA A 21 -26.73 -8.50 14.58
N LEU A 22 -25.90 -7.62 15.14
CA LEU A 22 -24.74 -7.06 14.47
C LEU A 22 -23.85 -8.23 14.06
N SER A 23 -23.98 -8.64 12.80
CA SER A 23 -23.08 -9.60 12.18
C SER A 23 -21.76 -8.85 12.01
N SER A 24 -20.88 -8.93 13.01
CA SER A 24 -19.48 -8.59 12.83
C SER A 24 -18.91 -9.63 11.86
N SER A 25 -19.04 -9.36 10.56
CA SER A 25 -18.26 -10.03 9.54
C SER A 25 -16.80 -9.65 9.81
N VAL A 26 -16.14 -10.43 10.65
CA VAL A 26 -14.68 -10.48 10.65
C VAL A 26 -14.32 -11.09 9.32
N VAL A 27 -14.20 -10.25 8.30
CA VAL A 27 -13.53 -10.64 7.06
C VAL A 27 -12.13 -10.98 7.51
N ALA A 28 -11.82 -12.28 7.54
CA ALA A 28 -10.46 -12.74 7.59
C ALA A 28 -9.77 -12.09 6.38
N ARG A 29 -8.97 -11.04 6.61
CA ARG A 29 -8.03 -10.54 5.61
C ARG A 29 -7.07 -11.71 5.37
N THR A 30 -7.34 -12.51 4.34
CA THR A 30 -6.26 -13.22 3.66
C THR A 30 -5.24 -12.15 3.34
N THR A 31 -4.04 -12.26 3.91
CA THR A 31 -2.93 -11.38 3.55
C THR A 31 -2.76 -11.49 2.05
N ALA A 32 -3.12 -10.43 1.33
CA ALA A 32 -2.80 -10.21 -0.06
C ALA A 32 -1.35 -10.64 -0.31
N GLN A 33 -1.13 -11.74 -1.02
CA GLN A 33 0.21 -12.22 -1.31
C GLN A 33 0.66 -11.58 -2.62
N GLN A 34 1.50 -10.56 -2.52
CA GLN A 34 2.10 -9.94 -3.71
C GLN A 34 2.88 -10.98 -4.52
N GLN A 35 2.70 -10.97 -5.84
CA GLN A 35 3.34 -11.93 -6.73
C GLN A 35 4.20 -11.24 -7.79
N ALA A 36 5.28 -11.93 -8.19
CA ALA A 36 6.14 -11.49 -9.28
C ALA A 36 5.42 -11.57 -10.63
N ASP A 37 4.48 -12.51 -10.76
CA ASP A 37 3.71 -12.80 -11.99
C ASP A 37 2.56 -11.85 -12.26
N THR A 38 2.15 -11.06 -11.28
CA THR A 38 1.02 -10.14 -11.43
C THR A 38 1.36 -9.06 -12.46
N PRO A 39 0.61 -8.97 -13.58
CA PRO A 39 0.75 -7.87 -14.54
C PRO A 39 0.08 -6.63 -13.95
N ALA A 40 0.91 -5.71 -13.45
CA ALA A 40 0.44 -4.52 -12.75
C ALA A 40 1.09 -3.25 -13.27
N LEU A 41 0.33 -2.16 -13.20
CA LEU A 41 0.78 -0.78 -13.32
C LEU A 41 0.61 -0.12 -11.95
N VAL A 42 1.69 0.44 -11.42
CA VAL A 42 1.74 1.16 -10.15
C VAL A 42 2.15 2.59 -10.43
N THR A 43 1.29 3.54 -10.11
CA THR A 43 1.60 4.97 -10.25
C THR A 43 1.16 5.71 -9.01
N GLY A 44 1.86 6.76 -8.63
CA GLY A 44 1.43 7.56 -7.50
C GLY A 44 2.45 8.61 -7.12
N GLY A 45 2.03 9.47 -6.21
CA GLY A 45 2.90 10.49 -5.66
C GLY A 45 2.17 11.26 -4.58
N GLY A 46 2.95 11.91 -3.74
CA GLY A 46 2.37 12.56 -2.59
C GLY A 46 3.39 13.02 -1.57
N THR A 47 2.88 13.30 -0.38
CA THR A 47 3.71 13.62 0.77
C THR A 47 3.37 12.71 1.94
N ILE A 48 4.36 12.48 2.79
CA ILE A 48 4.22 11.72 4.03
C ILE A 48 4.80 12.52 5.19
N GLN A 49 4.18 12.37 6.36
CA GLN A 49 4.69 12.92 7.60
C GLN A 49 5.73 11.96 8.18
N LEU A 50 6.92 12.48 8.50
CA LEU A 50 7.96 11.75 9.21
C LEU A 50 8.01 12.22 10.67
N ALA A 51 8.69 11.45 11.52
CA ALA A 51 8.99 11.89 12.88
C ALA A 51 9.72 13.25 12.90
N LEU A 52 10.58 13.48 11.90
CA LEU A 52 11.27 14.75 11.68
C LEU A 52 11.01 15.22 10.25
N GLY A 53 10.14 16.22 10.10
CA GLY A 53 9.85 16.88 8.82
C GLY A 53 8.86 16.13 7.92
N VAL A 54 8.91 16.43 6.63
CA VAL A 54 8.02 15.89 5.60
C VAL A 54 8.89 15.30 4.49
N ALA A 55 8.39 14.30 3.79
CA ALA A 55 8.99 13.88 2.53
C ALA A 55 7.96 13.88 1.41
N SER A 56 8.44 14.14 0.19
CA SER A 56 7.66 13.93 -1.04
C SER A 56 8.17 12.71 -1.77
N PHE A 57 7.28 12.02 -2.47
CA PHE A 57 7.64 10.87 -3.28
C PHE A 57 6.85 10.85 -4.59
N GLY A 58 7.36 10.08 -5.53
CA GLY A 58 6.65 9.70 -6.74
C GLY A 58 7.11 8.32 -7.19
N VAL A 59 6.16 7.50 -7.62
CA VAL A 59 6.43 6.17 -8.17
C VAL A 59 5.70 6.01 -9.50
N ASN A 60 6.38 5.40 -10.45
CA ASN A 60 5.78 4.87 -11.66
C ASN A 60 6.49 3.56 -11.96
N ALA A 61 5.76 2.46 -12.02
CA ALA A 61 6.31 1.14 -12.30
C ALA A 61 5.32 0.33 -13.11
N LYS A 62 5.81 -0.43 -14.09
CA LYS A 62 5.01 -1.34 -14.91
C LYS A 62 5.82 -2.57 -15.27
N ARG A 63 5.16 -3.63 -15.75
CA ARG A 63 5.86 -4.74 -16.40
C ARG A 63 6.40 -4.30 -17.78
N PRO A 64 7.63 -4.70 -18.16
CA PRO A 64 8.15 -4.46 -19.49
C PRO A 64 7.32 -5.22 -20.55
N ALA A 65 7.40 -4.80 -21.81
CA ALA A 65 6.62 -5.41 -22.89
C ALA A 65 6.99 -6.90 -23.14
N ASN A 66 8.24 -7.27 -22.85
CA ASN A 66 8.79 -8.62 -22.95
C ASN A 66 8.89 -9.32 -21.59
N TYR A 67 8.00 -8.98 -20.65
CA TYR A 67 7.98 -9.56 -19.31
C TYR A 67 7.93 -11.09 -19.35
N VAL A 68 8.84 -11.72 -18.60
CA VAL A 68 8.90 -13.17 -18.43
C VAL A 68 8.33 -13.52 -17.05
N PRO A 69 7.30 -14.39 -16.97
CA PRO A 69 6.78 -14.87 -15.69
C PRO A 69 7.89 -15.38 -14.76
N GLY A 70 7.81 -15.01 -13.49
CA GLY A 70 8.73 -15.37 -12.41
C GLY A 70 9.94 -14.44 -12.28
N SER A 71 10.27 -13.65 -13.31
CA SER A 71 11.39 -12.70 -13.24
C SER A 71 11.14 -11.57 -12.23
N GLY A 72 9.88 -11.15 -12.11
CA GLY A 72 9.50 -9.95 -11.38
C GLY A 72 10.07 -8.66 -11.97
N ASP A 73 10.63 -8.70 -13.19
CA ASP A 73 11.18 -7.52 -13.85
C ASP A 73 10.11 -6.43 -14.00
N ALA A 74 10.56 -5.19 -13.83
CA ALA A 74 9.73 -4.01 -13.96
C ALA A 74 10.54 -2.82 -14.46
N GLU A 75 9.84 -1.86 -15.05
CA GLU A 75 10.39 -0.62 -15.56
C GLU A 75 9.68 0.57 -14.94
N GLY A 76 10.38 1.69 -14.83
CA GLY A 76 9.85 2.94 -14.31
C GLY A 76 10.83 3.58 -13.33
N ARG A 77 10.35 4.42 -12.41
CA ARG A 77 11.21 5.14 -11.47
C ARG A 77 10.57 5.32 -10.09
N ILE A 78 11.46 5.42 -9.10
CA ILE A 78 11.17 5.82 -7.73
C ILE A 78 11.87 7.15 -7.47
N ASN A 79 11.10 8.13 -7.02
CA ASN A 79 11.57 9.43 -6.55
C ASN A 79 11.19 9.60 -5.07
N TYR A 80 12.11 10.05 -4.24
CA TYR A 80 11.85 10.37 -2.84
C TYR A 80 12.78 11.50 -2.38
N ASP A 81 12.21 12.55 -1.81
CA ASP A 81 12.94 13.69 -1.27
C ASP A 81 12.47 13.99 0.14
N ARG A 82 13.39 13.86 1.10
CA ARG A 82 13.15 14.28 2.49
C ARG A 82 13.41 15.78 2.65
N HIS A 83 12.38 16.53 3.05
CA HIS A 83 12.39 17.97 3.29
C HIS A 83 12.68 18.30 4.75
N PHE A 84 13.86 17.92 5.24
CA PHE A 84 14.34 18.31 6.57
C PHE A 84 15.82 18.68 6.52
N GLN A 85 16.22 19.70 7.28
CA GLN A 85 17.61 20.19 7.34
C GLN A 85 18.49 19.22 8.14
N LEU A 86 18.92 18.14 7.48
CA LEU A 86 20.09 17.38 7.89
C LEU A 86 21.14 17.49 6.78
N VAL A 87 22.40 17.68 7.17
CA VAL A 87 23.53 17.58 6.24
C VAL A 87 23.48 16.19 5.60
N GLY A 88 23.33 16.13 4.27
CA GLY A 88 23.20 14.87 3.52
C GLY A 88 21.78 14.31 3.37
N GLY A 89 20.75 15.18 3.35
CA GLY A 89 19.33 14.82 3.16
C GLY A 89 19.09 13.64 2.21
N ARG A 90 18.12 12.78 2.55
CA ARG A 90 17.82 11.56 1.79
C ARG A 90 17.05 11.92 0.52
N ARG A 91 17.77 11.92 -0.61
CA ARG A 91 17.22 11.99 -1.97
C ARG A 91 17.42 10.66 -2.68
N VAL A 92 16.35 10.17 -3.30
CA VAL A 92 16.31 8.96 -4.12
C VAL A 92 15.72 9.31 -5.46
N ASN A 93 16.36 8.82 -6.51
CA ASN A 93 15.94 9.01 -7.88
C ASN A 93 16.49 7.86 -8.72
N VAL A 94 15.80 6.72 -8.73
CA VAL A 94 16.34 5.46 -9.26
C VAL A 94 15.39 4.77 -10.22
N PRO A 95 15.90 4.02 -11.21
CA PRO A 95 15.05 3.14 -12.00
C PRO A 95 14.53 1.99 -11.15
N VAL A 96 13.28 1.61 -11.39
CA VAL A 96 12.70 0.36 -10.89
C VAL A 96 13.33 -0.80 -11.65
N LYS A 97 13.65 -1.87 -10.94
CA LYS A 97 14.20 -3.11 -11.50
C LYS A 97 13.28 -4.29 -11.28
N TYR A 98 12.72 -4.40 -10.08
CA TYR A 98 11.79 -5.48 -9.73
C TYR A 98 10.51 -4.94 -9.11
N MET A 99 9.42 -5.68 -9.29
CA MET A 99 8.12 -5.40 -8.69
C MET A 99 7.43 -6.70 -8.30
N LEU A 100 6.84 -6.70 -7.10
CA LEU A 100 5.80 -7.64 -6.70
C LEU A 100 4.50 -6.85 -6.56
N ALA A 101 3.37 -7.42 -6.99
CA ALA A 101 2.09 -6.74 -6.88
C ALA A 101 0.97 -7.71 -6.53
N ASP A 102 -0.01 -7.19 -5.79
CA ASP A 102 -1.35 -7.74 -5.68
C ASP A 102 -2.33 -6.65 -6.13
N VAL A 103 -3.20 -6.99 -7.07
CA VAL A 103 -4.14 -6.05 -7.67
C VAL A 103 -5.53 -6.44 -7.20
N VAL A 104 -6.13 -5.57 -6.39
CA VAL A 104 -7.48 -5.75 -5.86
C VAL A 104 -8.29 -4.52 -6.22
N PRO A 105 -8.83 -4.43 -7.45
CA PRO A 105 -9.53 -3.25 -7.92
C PRO A 105 -10.76 -2.97 -7.05
N GLN A 106 -10.89 -1.73 -6.59
CA GLN A 106 -11.99 -1.25 -5.76
C GLN A 106 -12.47 0.12 -6.25
N GLY A 107 -13.71 0.46 -5.87
CA GLY A 107 -14.29 1.77 -6.13
C GLY A 107 -14.48 2.11 -7.62
N PRO A 108 -15.00 3.32 -7.92
CA PRO A 108 -15.22 3.79 -9.29
C PRO A 108 -13.96 3.87 -10.16
N ASN A 109 -12.76 4.09 -9.60
CA ASN A 109 -11.55 4.20 -10.42
C ASN A 109 -10.93 2.86 -10.80
N GLN A 110 -11.46 1.75 -10.25
CA GLN A 110 -10.95 0.39 -10.47
C GLN A 110 -9.46 0.27 -10.14
N THR A 111 -9.05 0.85 -9.01
CA THR A 111 -7.67 0.76 -8.49
C THR A 111 -7.68 0.12 -7.11
N GLY A 112 -6.58 -0.48 -6.70
CA GLY A 112 -6.44 -1.01 -5.35
C GLY A 112 -5.44 -2.14 -5.23
N GLY A 113 -5.11 -2.47 -3.99
CA GLY A 113 -4.18 -3.55 -3.64
C GLY A 113 -2.87 -3.01 -3.08
N SER A 114 -1.79 -3.74 -3.32
CA SER A 114 -0.47 -3.38 -2.80
C SER A 114 0.65 -3.77 -3.76
N ALA A 115 1.77 -3.05 -3.68
CA ALA A 115 2.96 -3.39 -4.46
C ALA A 115 4.24 -3.14 -3.67
N THR A 116 5.27 -3.92 -3.98
CA THR A 116 6.65 -3.70 -3.55
C THR A 116 7.50 -3.46 -4.78
N LEU A 117 8.20 -2.33 -4.82
CA LEU A 117 9.06 -1.88 -5.91
C LEU A 117 10.51 -1.85 -5.43
N VAL A 118 11.42 -2.46 -6.20
CA VAL A 118 12.86 -2.42 -5.91
C VAL A 118 13.55 -1.52 -6.92
N GLY A 119 14.19 -0.48 -6.42
CA GLY A 119 15.00 0.46 -7.20
C GLY A 119 16.49 0.10 -7.19
N ASP A 120 17.17 0.29 -8.32
CA ASP A 120 18.61 0.03 -8.45
C ASP A 120 19.44 1.31 -8.26
N CYS A 121 20.10 1.45 -7.11
CA CYS A 121 20.98 2.60 -6.83
C CYS A 121 22.30 2.54 -7.59
N THR A 122 22.62 1.42 -8.24
CA THR A 122 23.87 1.23 -8.99
C THR A 122 23.71 1.51 -10.48
N ALA A 123 22.48 1.75 -10.94
CA ALA A 123 22.19 2.05 -12.32
C ALA A 123 22.76 3.43 -12.73
N PRO A 124 23.13 3.63 -14.01
CA PRO A 124 23.54 4.93 -14.51
C PRO A 124 22.47 6.01 -14.27
N GLY A 125 22.88 7.15 -13.72
CA GLY A 125 21.98 8.26 -13.40
C GLY A 125 21.08 8.03 -12.17
N ALA A 126 21.31 6.96 -11.41
CA ALA A 126 20.66 6.73 -10.13
C ALA A 126 21.21 7.69 -9.06
N GLU A 127 20.30 8.26 -8.26
CA GLU A 127 20.67 9.02 -7.07
C GLU A 127 20.15 8.24 -5.84
N CYS A 128 21.04 7.94 -4.90
CA CYS A 128 20.70 7.36 -3.61
C CYS A 128 21.51 8.03 -2.51
N PRO A 129 21.01 8.04 -1.26
CA PRO A 129 21.73 8.66 -0.16
C PRO A 129 23.06 7.95 0.14
N GLY A 130 23.93 8.63 0.87
CA GLY A 130 25.14 8.01 1.45
C GLY A 130 26.20 7.57 0.43
N SER A 131 26.25 8.17 -0.77
CA SER A 131 27.32 8.05 -1.78
C SER A 131 27.97 6.66 -1.85
N GLY A 132 27.24 5.68 -2.39
CA GLY A 132 27.73 4.30 -2.57
C GLY A 132 27.47 3.37 -1.39
N THR A 133 26.94 3.86 -0.26
CA THR A 133 26.54 3.01 0.89
C THR A 133 25.34 2.14 0.56
N TYR A 134 24.30 2.71 -0.05
CA TYR A 134 23.11 1.97 -0.46
C TYR A 134 23.21 1.58 -1.93
N ARG A 135 22.86 0.33 -2.22
CA ARG A 135 22.90 -0.27 -3.56
C ARG A 135 21.52 -0.60 -4.11
N SER A 136 20.48 -0.53 -3.28
CA SER A 136 19.08 -0.53 -3.69
C SER A 136 18.19 0.21 -2.70
N VAL A 137 16.97 0.49 -3.13
CA VAL A 137 15.85 0.91 -2.27
C VAL A 137 14.69 -0.03 -2.48
N GLU A 138 13.90 -0.25 -1.44
CA GLU A 138 12.67 -1.02 -1.51
C GLU A 138 11.52 -0.12 -1.09
N VAL A 139 10.51 0.00 -1.94
CA VAL A 139 9.33 0.84 -1.71
C VAL A 139 8.11 -0.06 -1.63
N TYR A 140 7.36 0.07 -0.55
CA TYR A 140 6.04 -0.52 -0.42
C TYR A 140 4.96 0.54 -0.57
N VAL A 141 3.90 0.17 -1.28
CA VAL A 141 2.72 1.01 -1.47
C VAL A 141 1.44 0.22 -1.30
N GLU A 142 0.43 0.87 -0.72
CA GLU A 142 -0.96 0.41 -0.71
C GLU A 142 -1.86 1.47 -1.34
N ASP A 143 -2.76 1.00 -2.20
CA ASP A 143 -3.89 1.76 -2.71
C ASP A 143 -5.13 1.24 -1.99
N ASN A 144 -5.49 1.96 -0.92
CA ASN A 144 -6.57 1.58 -0.01
C ASN A 144 -7.84 2.39 -0.26
N SER A 145 -7.73 3.51 -0.99
CA SER A 145 -8.85 4.36 -1.30
C SER A 145 -8.57 5.24 -2.50
N ASP A 146 -9.59 5.45 -3.33
CA ASP A 146 -9.61 6.45 -4.41
C ASP A 146 -9.21 7.87 -3.98
N GLN A 147 -9.36 8.22 -2.70
CA GLN A 147 -9.00 9.53 -2.17
C GLN A 147 -7.50 9.69 -1.92
N GLY A 148 -6.79 8.59 -1.70
CA GLY A 148 -5.37 8.51 -1.41
C GLY A 148 -4.94 9.06 -0.06
N ALA A 149 -5.04 10.37 0.15
CA ALA A 149 -4.60 11.02 1.38
C ALA A 149 -5.36 10.48 2.61
N GLY A 150 -4.63 10.11 3.66
CA GLY A 150 -5.19 9.52 4.88
C GLY A 150 -5.55 8.03 4.75
N HIS A 151 -5.36 7.41 3.58
CA HIS A 151 -5.77 6.04 3.31
C HIS A 151 -4.65 5.19 2.71
N ASP A 152 -4.05 5.66 1.63
CA ASP A 152 -2.95 5.00 0.93
C ASP A 152 -1.68 5.03 1.78
N VAL A 153 -0.79 4.08 1.54
CA VAL A 153 0.44 3.92 2.30
C VAL A 153 1.63 4.03 1.36
N PHE A 154 2.67 4.74 1.79
CA PHE A 154 3.99 4.71 1.16
C PHE A 154 5.06 4.51 2.22
N GLN A 155 5.93 3.52 1.99
CA GLN A 155 7.09 3.25 2.83
C GLN A 155 8.32 2.98 1.96
N ILE A 156 9.49 3.46 2.39
CA ILE A 156 10.76 3.27 1.69
C ILE A 156 11.86 2.82 2.65
N SER A 157 12.55 1.73 2.31
CA SER A 157 13.75 1.23 2.97
C SER A 157 14.98 1.40 2.09
N PHE A 158 16.13 1.63 2.72
CA PHE A 158 17.42 1.83 2.06
C PHE A 158 18.32 0.64 2.31
N CYS A 159 18.81 -0.01 1.26
CA CYS A 159 19.43 -1.32 1.34
C CYS A 159 20.88 -1.30 0.89
N ARG A 160 21.76 -1.99 1.63
CA ARG A 160 23.19 -2.11 1.30
C ARG A 160 23.45 -3.18 0.23
N GLY A 161 22.54 -4.14 0.09
CA GLY A 161 22.57 -5.17 -0.96
C GLY A 161 22.19 -4.62 -2.33
N SER A 162 22.58 -5.31 -3.39
CA SER A 162 22.11 -5.00 -4.75
C SER A 162 20.60 -5.18 -4.87
N ALA A 163 19.99 -4.54 -5.86
CA ALA A 163 18.60 -4.80 -6.20
C ALA A 163 18.41 -6.29 -6.55
N THR A 164 17.53 -6.94 -5.81
CA THR A 164 17.09 -8.33 -5.99
C THR A 164 15.58 -8.39 -5.87
N LEU A 165 14.96 -9.42 -6.43
CA LEU A 165 13.54 -9.65 -6.20
C LEU A 165 13.29 -9.80 -4.68
N PRO A 166 12.29 -9.12 -4.09
CA PRO A 166 12.04 -9.21 -2.66
C PRO A 166 11.73 -10.66 -2.25
N SER A 167 12.46 -11.17 -1.26
CA SER A 167 12.24 -12.52 -0.71
C SER A 167 11.20 -12.55 0.42
N VAL A 168 10.79 -11.38 0.90
CA VAL A 168 9.77 -11.20 1.93
C VAL A 168 8.80 -10.12 1.47
N THR A 169 7.53 -10.25 1.82
CA THR A 169 6.53 -9.21 1.59
C THR A 169 6.62 -8.20 2.72
N PHE A 170 6.60 -6.91 2.38
CA PHE A 170 6.46 -5.82 3.34
C PHE A 170 5.23 -6.05 4.24
N PRO A 171 5.24 -5.70 5.56
CA PRO A 171 6.18 -4.84 6.29
C PRO A 171 7.39 -5.53 6.92
N ALA A 172 7.71 -6.76 6.53
CA ALA A 172 8.96 -7.36 6.97
C ALA A 172 10.14 -6.51 6.48
N LEU A 173 11.01 -6.06 7.39
CA LEU A 173 12.21 -5.32 7.03
C LEU A 173 13.09 -6.21 6.14
N PRO A 174 13.42 -5.80 4.90
CA PRO A 174 14.25 -6.62 4.04
C PRO A 174 15.67 -6.72 4.61
N PHE A 175 16.31 -7.87 4.44
CA PHE A 175 17.61 -8.14 5.02
C PHE A 175 18.67 -7.15 4.51
N GLY A 176 19.44 -6.55 5.43
CA GLY A 176 20.49 -5.59 5.08
C GLY A 176 19.99 -4.19 4.73
N CYS A 177 18.71 -3.90 5.01
CA CYS A 177 18.12 -2.58 4.86
C CYS A 177 17.96 -1.87 6.20
N ASP A 178 18.06 -0.54 6.16
CA ASP A 178 17.69 0.31 7.28
C ASP A 178 16.16 0.30 7.46
N PRO A 179 15.65 0.58 8.68
CA PRO A 179 14.23 0.75 8.94
C PRO A 179 13.56 1.68 7.93
N PHE A 180 12.34 1.33 7.52
CA PHE A 180 11.62 2.11 6.53
C PHE A 180 11.28 3.51 7.05
N GLU A 181 11.14 4.43 6.10
CA GLU A 181 10.53 5.73 6.29
C GLU A 181 9.17 5.73 5.62
N GLY A 182 8.21 6.40 6.25
CA GLY A 182 6.89 6.58 5.69
C GLY A 182 5.79 5.89 6.45
N ASN A 183 4.57 6.15 5.99
CA ASN A 183 3.32 5.80 6.62
C ASN A 183 2.19 6.11 5.63
N THR A 184 0.96 6.21 6.13
CA THR A 184 -0.18 6.76 5.42
C THR A 184 0.11 8.14 4.82
N LEU A 185 -0.39 8.36 3.60
CA LEU A 185 -0.17 9.60 2.87
C LEU A 185 -0.78 10.79 3.60
N ARG A 186 -0.05 11.90 3.65
CA ARG A 186 -0.58 13.21 4.06
C ARG A 186 -1.32 13.89 2.91
N SER A 187 -0.83 13.72 1.68
CA SER A 187 -1.43 14.26 0.46
C SER A 187 -1.07 13.40 -0.74
N GLY A 188 -1.81 13.55 -1.84
CA GLY A 188 -1.60 12.79 -3.06
C GLY A 188 -2.34 11.46 -3.06
N ASN A 189 -1.99 10.58 -3.98
CA ASN A 189 -2.66 9.30 -4.20
C ASN A 189 -1.73 8.27 -4.85
N ILE A 190 -2.04 7.01 -4.63
CA ILE A 190 -1.45 5.85 -5.29
C ILE A 190 -2.56 5.17 -6.10
N GLN A 191 -2.17 4.57 -7.22
CA GLN A 191 -3.05 3.79 -8.07
C GLN A 191 -2.35 2.51 -8.46
N ILE A 192 -2.96 1.39 -8.10
CA ILE A 192 -2.52 0.05 -8.48
C ILE A 192 -3.59 -0.56 -9.36
N ARG A 193 -3.23 -0.94 -10.58
CA ARG A 193 -4.16 -1.43 -11.60
C ARG A 193 -3.58 -2.63 -12.32
N ALA A 194 -4.44 -3.44 -12.92
CA ALA A 194 -4.02 -4.43 -13.90
C ALA A 194 -3.44 -3.71 -15.13
N GLN A 195 -2.39 -4.29 -15.71
CA GLN A 195 -1.76 -3.82 -16.95
C GLN A 195 -2.34 -4.51 -18.19
#